data_AF-A0A958INZ2-F1
#
_entry.id   AF-A0A958INZ2-F1
#
_cell.length_a   1.000
_cell.length_b   1.000
_cell.length_c   1.000
_cell.angle_alpha   90.00
_cell.angle_beta   90.00
_cell.angle_gamma   90.00
#
_symmetry.space_group_name_H-M   'P 1'
#
loop_
_entity.id
_entity.type
_entity.pdbx_description
1 polymer ?
#
loop_
_entity_poly.entity_id
_entity_poly.type
_entity_poly.pdbx_seq_one_letter_code
_entity_poly.pdbx_strand_id
1 'polypeptide(L)'
;GGEQAADVLATVKKRSLEKQGKSVSAEEFAEYRAEILAQYEAEASPYYSTARIWDDGIIDPAKTREALALGIAMSLNAPIPDQKFGVFRM
;
A
#
# COMPACT_ATOMS: atom_id res chain seq x y z
N GLY A 1 -1.67 2.83 -6.98
CA GLY A 1 -0.48 3.41 -6.30
C GLY A 1 -0.70 4.89 -6.03
N GLY A 2 0.27 5.58 -5.41
CA GLY A 2 0.13 6.96 -4.91
C GLY A 2 -0.50 7.95 -5.90
N GLU A 3 -0.08 7.93 -7.17
CA GLU A 3 -0.68 8.78 -8.22
C GLU A 3 -2.18 8.57 -8.41
N GLN A 4 -2.62 7.31 -8.47
CA GLN A 4 -4.02 6.98 -8.62
C GLN A 4 -4.85 7.43 -7.42
N ALA A 5 -4.30 7.31 -6.20
CA ALA A 5 -4.97 7.78 -5.00
C ALA A 5 -5.07 9.31 -4.98
N ALA A 6 -3.98 10.00 -5.33
CA ALA A 6 -3.95 11.46 -5.44
C ALA A 6 -4.95 11.98 -6.46
N ASP A 7 -5.02 11.37 -7.65
CA ASP A 7 -5.95 11.78 -8.71
C ASP A 7 -7.42 11.61 -8.30
N VAL A 8 -7.76 10.47 -7.66
CA VAL A 8 -9.11 10.21 -7.18
C VAL A 8 -9.49 11.18 -6.06
N LEU A 9 -8.62 11.36 -5.06
CA LEU A 9 -8.87 12.24 -3.92
C LEU A 9 -8.97 13.71 -4.35
N ALA A 10 -8.09 14.16 -5.24
CA ALA A 10 -8.15 15.50 -5.81
C ALA A 10 -9.45 15.71 -6.61
N THR A 11 -9.86 14.75 -7.43
CA THR A 11 -11.11 14.81 -8.20
C THR A 11 -12.34 14.90 -7.30
N VAL A 12 -12.39 14.09 -6.23
CA VAL A 12 -13.49 14.13 -5.25
C VAL A 12 -13.54 15.48 -4.54
N LYS A 13 -12.39 16.03 -4.14
CA LYS A 13 -12.29 17.35 -3.49
C LYS A 13 -12.78 18.47 -4.41
N LYS A 14 -12.35 18.48 -5.67
CA LYS A 14 -12.78 19.45 -6.69
C LYS A 14 -14.30 19.44 -6.86
N ARG A 15 -14.89 18.26 -7.08
CA ARG A 15 -16.34 18.10 -7.21
C ARG A 15 -17.12 18.53 -5.97
N SER A 16 -16.55 18.34 -4.78
CA SER A 16 -17.16 18.77 -3.52
C SER A 16 -17.20 20.30 -3.39
N LEU A 17 -16.13 20.99 -3.81
CA LEU A 17 -16.03 22.45 -3.77
C LEU A 17 -16.92 23.11 -4.83
N GLU A 18 -16.97 22.54 -6.04
CA GLU A 18 -17.89 22.98 -7.10
C GLU A 18 -19.36 22.95 -6.64
N LYS A 19 -19.76 21.89 -5.90
CA LYS A 19 -21.11 21.80 -5.30
C LYS A 19 -21.38 22.86 -4.23
N GLN A 20 -20.35 23.42 -3.61
CA GLN A 20 -20.45 24.49 -2.61
C GLN A 20 -20.37 25.89 -3.24
N GLY A 21 -20.35 25.98 -4.59
CA GLY A 21 -20.21 27.25 -5.31
C GLY A 21 -18.80 27.85 -5.24
N LYS A 22 -17.79 27.06 -4.84
CA LYS A 22 -16.39 27.48 -4.76
C LYS A 22 -15.62 26.88 -5.94
N SER A 23 -14.91 27.71 -6.70
CA SER A 23 -13.98 27.25 -7.73
C SER A 23 -12.59 27.03 -7.13
N VAL A 24 -11.96 25.92 -7.49
CA VAL A 24 -10.56 25.63 -7.14
C VAL A 24 -9.69 26.07 -8.30
N SER A 25 -8.63 26.83 -8.02
CA SER A 25 -7.67 27.18 -9.08
C SER A 25 -6.90 25.94 -9.55
N ALA A 26 -6.30 26.00 -10.73
CA ALA A 26 -5.43 24.92 -11.19
C ALA A 26 -4.20 24.74 -10.27
N GLU A 27 -3.73 25.83 -9.65
CA GLU A 27 -2.60 25.82 -8.71
C GLU A 27 -2.99 25.16 -7.39
N GLU A 28 -4.11 25.55 -6.77
CA GLU A 28 -4.60 24.93 -5.53
C GLU A 28 -4.86 23.42 -5.71
N PHE A 29 -5.34 23.03 -6.90
CA PHE A 29 -5.55 21.64 -7.24
C PHE A 29 -4.22 20.87 -7.37
N ALA A 30 -3.22 21.48 -8.02
CA ALA A 30 -1.90 20.89 -8.19
C ALA A 30 -1.16 20.75 -6.84
N GLU A 31 -1.27 21.75 -5.96
CA GLU A 31 -0.70 21.72 -4.60
C GLU A 31 -1.31 20.61 -3.76
N TYR A 32 -2.65 20.50 -3.73
CA TYR A 32 -3.35 19.45 -3.00
C TYR A 32 -2.98 18.05 -3.51
N ARG A 33 -2.87 17.88 -4.83
CA ARG A 33 -2.40 16.63 -5.43
C ARG A 33 -0.96 16.31 -5.02
N ALA A 34 -0.07 17.30 -5.03
CA ALA A 34 1.33 17.14 -4.66
C ALA A 34 1.50 16.74 -3.18
N GLU A 35 0.68 17.30 -2.28
CA GLU A 35 0.67 16.93 -0.86
C GLU A 35 0.31 15.44 -0.68
N ILE A 36 -0.76 14.98 -1.33
CA ILE A 36 -1.16 13.58 -1.27
C ILE A 36 -0.07 12.67 -1.84
N LEU A 37 0.52 13.04 -2.98
CA LEU A 37 1.61 12.29 -3.57
C LEU A 37 2.80 12.15 -2.61
N ALA A 38 3.21 13.25 -1.98
CA ALA A 38 4.31 13.25 -1.03
C ALA A 38 4.02 12.35 0.18
N GLN A 39 2.78 12.37 0.68
CA GLN A 39 2.35 11.46 1.74
C GLN A 39 2.48 10.00 1.29
N TYR A 40 1.90 9.65 0.13
CA TYR A 40 1.96 8.27 -0.36
C TYR A 40 3.38 7.81 -0.64
N GLU A 41 4.27 8.67 -1.14
CA GLU A 41 5.67 8.32 -1.36
C GLU A 41 6.41 8.03 -0.06
N ALA A 42 6.17 8.84 0.98
CA ALA A 42 6.75 8.61 2.30
C ALA A 42 6.25 7.30 2.92
N GLU A 43 4.96 7.02 2.79
CA GLU A 43 4.33 5.82 3.35
C GLU A 43 4.56 4.56 2.51
N ALA A 44 4.90 4.69 1.23
CA ALA A 44 5.23 3.57 0.33
C ALA A 44 6.64 3.02 0.53
N SER A 45 7.47 3.72 1.31
CA SER A 45 8.83 3.28 1.61
C SER A 45 8.85 1.92 2.34
N PRO A 46 9.73 0.97 1.96
CA PRO A 46 9.90 -0.27 2.70
C PRO A 46 10.21 -0.04 4.19
N TYR A 47 10.93 1.05 4.50
CA TYR A 47 11.24 1.42 5.88
C TYR A 47 10.01 1.84 6.68
N TYR A 48 9.02 2.46 6.02
CA TYR A 48 7.77 2.83 6.65
C TYR A 48 6.96 1.59 7.05
N SER A 49 6.93 0.58 6.17
CA SER A 49 6.29 -0.73 6.41
C SER A 49 6.97 -1.50 7.54
N THR A 50 8.29 -1.70 7.46
CA THR A 50 9.02 -2.55 8.41
C THR A 50 9.03 -1.96 9.83
N ALA A 51 9.05 -0.63 9.97
CA ALA A 51 8.93 0.05 11.26
C ALA A 51 7.60 -0.20 11.99
N ARG A 52 6.60 -0.72 11.28
CA ARG A 52 5.25 -1.04 11.78
C ARG A 52 4.96 -2.53 11.86
N ILE A 53 5.95 -3.37 11.54
CA ILE A 53 5.80 -4.84 11.55
C ILE A 53 4.66 -5.28 10.60
N TRP A 54 4.52 -4.58 9.48
CA TRP A 54 3.65 -5.05 8.39
C TRP A 54 4.34 -6.16 7.58
N ASP A 55 5.66 -6.24 7.70
CA ASP A 55 6.54 -7.29 7.22
C ASP A 55 7.45 -7.76 8.36
N ASP A 56 8.03 -8.96 8.20
CA ASP A 56 8.99 -9.54 9.15
C ASP A 56 10.44 -9.05 8.93
N GLY A 57 10.64 -8.06 8.06
CA GLY A 57 11.94 -7.46 7.78
C GLY A 57 12.23 -7.27 6.29
N ILE A 58 13.06 -6.27 6.00
CA ILE A 58 13.60 -6.00 4.66
C ILE A 58 14.80 -6.91 4.42
N ILE A 59 14.82 -7.62 3.30
CA ILE A 59 15.94 -8.48 2.89
C ILE A 59 16.60 -7.99 1.61
N ASP A 60 17.90 -8.29 1.47
CA ASP A 60 18.61 -8.16 0.21
C ASP A 60 17.95 -9.09 -0.83
N PRO A 61 17.53 -8.59 -2.02
CA PRO A 61 16.94 -9.41 -3.07
C PRO A 61 17.76 -10.66 -3.42
N ALA A 62 19.11 -10.59 -3.37
CA ALA A 62 19.98 -11.74 -3.62
C ALA A 62 19.84 -12.86 -2.56
N LYS A 63 19.37 -12.53 -1.36
CA LYS A 63 19.17 -13.47 -0.24
C LYS A 63 17.78 -14.09 -0.17
N THR A 64 16.89 -13.76 -1.10
CA THR A 64 15.51 -14.30 -1.14
C THR A 64 15.48 -15.83 -1.03
N ARG A 65 16.36 -16.54 -1.75
CA ARG A 65 16.44 -18.01 -1.71
C ARG A 65 16.76 -18.54 -0.30
N GLU A 66 17.72 -17.91 0.37
CA GLU A 66 18.16 -18.33 1.71
C GLU A 66 17.06 -18.11 2.74
N ALA A 67 16.43 -16.93 2.72
CA ALA A 67 15.32 -16.59 3.60
C ALA A 67 14.14 -17.57 3.45
N LEU A 68 13.74 -17.89 2.21
CA LEU A 68 12.68 -18.85 1.94
C LEU A 68 13.05 -20.28 2.37
N ALA A 69 14.28 -20.72 2.08
CA ALA A 69 14.74 -22.05 2.48
C ALA A 69 14.70 -22.24 3.99
N LEU A 70 15.13 -21.22 4.74
CA LEU A 70 15.08 -21.22 6.21
C LEU A 70 13.64 -21.23 6.73
N GLY A 71 12.77 -20.36 6.19
CA GLY A 71 11.36 -20.29 6.59
C GLY A 71 10.61 -21.60 6.35
N ILE A 72 10.87 -22.27 5.21
CA ILE A 72 10.29 -23.59 4.91
C ILE A 72 10.84 -24.65 5.87
N ALA A 73 12.14 -24.69 6.12
CA ALA A 73 12.72 -25.65 7.07
C ALA A 73 12.15 -25.47 8.48
N MET A 74 11.91 -24.22 8.90
CA MET A 74 11.28 -23.90 10.19
C MET A 74 9.81 -24.35 10.23
N SER A 75 9.02 -24.12 9.18
CA SER A 75 7.60 -24.45 9.16
C SER A 75 7.31 -25.95 9.22
N LEU A 76 8.25 -26.79 8.74
CA LEU A 76 8.15 -28.25 8.78
C LEU A 76 8.30 -28.87 10.18
N ASN A 77 8.57 -28.07 11.21
CA ASN A 77 8.50 -28.53 12.61
C ASN A 77 7.04 -28.72 13.10
N ALA A 78 6.06 -28.29 12.31
CA ALA A 78 4.63 -28.53 12.55
C ALA A 78 4.04 -29.44 11.46
N PRO A 79 3.04 -30.29 11.79
CA PRO A 79 2.35 -31.09 10.79
C PRO A 79 1.58 -30.20 9.81
N ILE A 80 1.56 -30.58 8.54
CA ILE A 80 0.78 -29.90 7.49
C ILE A 80 -0.69 -30.32 7.63
N PRO A 81 -1.63 -29.40 7.90
CA PRO A 81 -3.05 -29.75 8.05
C PRO A 81 -3.76 -29.95 6.71
N ASP A 82 -4.85 -30.72 6.72
CA ASP A 82 -5.77 -30.78 5.57
C ASP A 82 -6.47 -29.44 5.35
N GLN A 83 -6.56 -29.02 4.09
CA GLN A 83 -7.17 -27.74 3.72
C GLN A 83 -8.70 -27.84 3.69
N LYS A 84 -9.37 -26.87 4.33
CA LYS A 84 -10.83 -26.69 4.26
C LYS A 84 -11.14 -25.34 3.64
N PHE A 85 -11.85 -25.35 2.51
CA PHE A 85 -12.25 -24.12 1.83
C PHE A 85 -13.64 -23.66 2.28
N GLY A 86 -13.86 -22.35 2.24
CA GLY A 86 -15.18 -21.74 2.39
C GLY A 86 -16.00 -21.81 1.09
N VAL A 87 -17.07 -21.01 1.02
CA VAL A 87 -17.93 -20.95 -0.17
C VAL A 87 -17.22 -20.16 -1.28
N PHE A 88 -17.15 -20.75 -2.48
CA PHE A 88 -16.72 -20.06 -3.68
C PHE A 88 -17.91 -19.30 -4.29
N ARG A 89 -17.72 -18.00 -4.59
CA ARG A 89 -18.68 -17.21 -5.36
C ARG A 89 -18.44 -17.47 -6.84
N MET A 90 -19.38 -18.16 -7.49
CA MET A 90 -19.41 -18.43 -8.93
C MET A 90 -19.97 -17.25 -9.71
#